data_AF-A0A921I8X7-F1
#
_entry.id   AF-A0A921I8X7-F1
#
_cell.length_a   1.000
_cell.length_b   1.000
_cell.length_c   1.000
_cell.angle_alpha   90.00
_cell.angle_beta   90.00
_cell.angle_gamma   90.00
#
_symmetry.space_group_name_H-M   'P 1'
#
loop_
_entity.id
_entity.type
_entity.pdbx_description
1 polymer ?
#
loop_
_entity_poly.entity_id
_entity_poly.type
_entity_poly.pdbx_seq_one_letter_code
_entity_poly.pdbx_strand_id
1 'polypeptide(L)'
;MKKKTILFASCLFGVFAFSSCEKNLYDESKQPEKEKRMTDLEVPADFDWKGSQNAKVKIASQSTATISVFLEENCNEEALMLRMEVDANTSELELPIEIPAYIKNVYVKYGNSSEIQTVPVESNGTISIVVPANATVLSRVTTTRANKEVETNNIFNYPGYGSGTIMFEDMYPALGDYDFNDFVAWYNFKIDGFYWIHSQCYAEYLMIGVQIRAIGGIYDYNPYIRLAEVQYNELDVEETQMYLKRNNPEEAENIKFIKGPKGELIISLKKPAIPNGYKYYNTEVNEKTKPKKMMAIYLAFNSPINVKSLQDSKMDFYIAKNNKGQEIHLKGYSPVYYNSNESYANEDNFIWGLKVPASLHHAREEVNFLEAYPDFEQWVTSGGQENPRWWNKPKTNKLIMN
;
A
#
# COMPACT_ATOMS: atom_id res chain seq x y z
N MET A 1 72.29 53.20 35.37
CA MET A 1 71.60 53.37 34.06
C MET A 1 70.19 53.87 34.36
N LYS A 2 69.84 55.14 34.07
CA LYS A 2 68.93 55.57 32.96
C LYS A 2 67.80 54.55 32.73
N LYS A 3 66.48 54.83 32.78
CA LYS A 3 65.62 56.03 32.63
C LYS A 3 64.20 55.57 33.10
N LYS A 4 63.43 56.40 33.83
CA LYS A 4 62.14 57.05 33.42
C LYS A 4 61.03 56.06 32.99
N THR A 5 59.75 56.11 33.43
CA THR A 5 58.87 57.20 33.86
C THR A 5 57.45 56.64 34.08
N ILE A 6 56.78 57.00 35.21
CA ILE A 6 55.38 57.49 35.37
C ILE A 6 54.21 56.61 34.79
N LEU A 7 53.09 56.27 35.46
CA LEU A 7 52.04 57.13 36.06
C LEU A 7 51.06 56.30 36.93
N PHE A 8 50.50 56.97 37.94
CA PHE A 8 49.37 56.59 38.81
C PHE A 8 48.07 56.27 38.04
N ALA A 9 47.27 55.33 38.57
CA ALA A 9 45.82 55.52 38.74
C ALA A 9 45.23 54.42 39.65
N SER A 10 45.01 54.79 40.91
CA SER A 10 44.10 54.13 41.85
C SER A 10 42.65 54.33 41.40
N CYS A 11 41.83 53.27 41.40
CA CYS A 11 40.41 53.38 41.74
C CYS A 11 39.85 52.01 42.16
N LEU A 12 39.30 51.97 43.37
CA LEU A 12 38.36 50.95 43.84
C LEU A 12 37.26 50.76 42.80
N PHE A 13 37.00 49.52 42.39
CA PHE A 13 35.73 49.17 41.77
C PHE A 13 34.89 48.43 42.80
N GLY A 14 33.88 49.14 43.28
CA GLY A 14 32.82 48.62 44.12
C GLY A 14 31.95 47.61 43.37
N VAL A 15 31.43 46.66 44.15
CA VAL A 15 30.42 45.69 43.76
C VAL A 15 29.13 46.45 43.42
N PHE A 16 28.80 46.55 42.13
CA PHE A 16 27.45 46.90 41.70
C PHE A 16 26.67 45.60 41.47
N ALA A 17 25.83 45.24 42.44
CA ALA A 17 24.71 44.36 42.22
C ALA A 17 23.64 45.14 41.44
N PHE A 18 23.55 44.94 40.13
CA PHE A 18 22.40 45.38 39.36
C PHE A 18 21.27 44.38 39.57
N SER A 19 20.31 44.72 40.44
CA SER A 19 18.99 44.11 40.42
C SER A 19 18.24 44.64 39.19
N SER A 20 18.40 43.97 38.05
CA SER A 20 17.44 44.11 36.96
C SER A 20 16.20 43.33 37.34
N CYS A 21 15.14 44.02 37.79
CA CYS A 21 13.79 43.49 37.70
C CYS A 21 13.38 43.51 36.22
N GLU A 22 13.82 42.52 35.44
CA GLU A 22 13.04 42.15 34.27
C GLU A 22 11.76 41.50 34.80
N LYS A 23 10.63 42.19 34.61
CA LYS A 23 9.33 41.55 34.65
C LYS A 23 9.41 40.38 33.68
N ASN A 24 9.21 39.15 34.17
CA ASN A 24 8.99 37.98 33.35
C ASN A 24 7.91 38.31 32.31
N LEU A 25 8.32 38.61 31.08
CA LEU A 25 7.48 38.58 29.90
C LEU A 25 7.30 37.11 29.52
N TYR A 26 6.75 36.31 30.43
CA TYR A 26 6.23 35.01 30.10
C TYR A 26 4.87 35.24 29.45
N ASP A 27 4.90 35.30 28.13
CA ASP A 27 3.71 35.41 27.30
C ASP A 27 3.41 34.00 26.77
N GLU A 28 2.51 33.30 27.48
CA GLU A 28 2.03 31.95 27.13
C GLU A 28 1.54 31.89 25.66
N SER A 29 1.03 33.01 25.13
CA SER A 29 0.55 33.13 23.74
C SER A 29 1.66 33.17 22.68
N LYS A 30 2.93 33.22 23.09
CA LYS A 30 4.10 33.21 22.21
C LYS A 30 4.92 31.92 22.29
N GLN A 31 4.46 30.92 23.06
CA GLN A 31 5.02 29.58 22.93
C GLN A 31 4.65 29.05 21.54
N PRO A 32 5.58 28.43 20.79
CA PRO A 32 5.18 27.69 19.61
C PRO A 32 4.12 26.68 20.03
N GLU A 33 2.97 26.67 19.34
CA GLU A 33 1.96 25.65 19.56
C GLU A 33 2.66 24.28 19.58
N LYS A 34 2.37 23.47 20.60
CA LYS A 34 2.92 22.12 20.70
C LYS A 34 2.61 21.42 19.38
N GLU A 35 3.65 21.00 18.67
CA GLU A 35 3.51 20.30 17.41
C GLU A 35 2.61 19.07 17.63
N LYS A 36 1.51 19.00 16.88
CA LYS A 36 0.53 17.94 16.99
C LYS A 36 1.09 16.66 16.37
N ARG A 37 1.10 15.58 17.15
CA ARG A 37 1.64 14.28 16.75
C ARG A 37 0.51 13.32 16.38
N MET A 38 0.87 12.24 15.69
CA MET A 38 -0.04 11.12 15.43
C MET A 38 -0.74 10.62 16.71
N THR A 39 -0.01 10.56 17.82
CA THR A 39 -0.54 10.09 19.12
C THR A 39 -1.41 11.11 19.86
N ASP A 40 -1.55 12.33 19.34
CA ASP A 40 -2.51 13.34 19.85
C ASP A 40 -3.87 13.27 19.11
N LEU A 41 -4.08 12.32 18.19
CA LEU A 41 -5.33 12.18 17.44
C LEU A 41 -6.40 11.39 18.20
N GLU A 42 -7.65 11.82 18.09
CA GLU A 42 -8.82 11.03 18.53
C GLU A 42 -9.26 10.11 17.38
N VAL A 43 -8.85 8.85 17.43
CA VAL A 43 -9.23 7.85 16.43
C VAL A 43 -10.57 7.22 16.82
N PRO A 44 -11.60 7.24 15.97
CA PRO A 44 -12.86 6.55 16.26
C PRO A 44 -12.63 5.05 16.51
N ALA A 45 -13.26 4.49 17.53
CA ALA A 45 -13.03 3.09 17.93
C ALA A 45 -13.43 2.08 16.83
N ASP A 46 -14.42 2.42 16.01
CA ASP A 46 -14.92 1.61 14.89
C ASP A 46 -14.18 1.86 13.58
N PHE A 47 -13.23 2.81 13.53
CA PHE A 47 -12.43 3.06 12.34
C PHE A 47 -11.53 1.85 12.02
N ASP A 48 -11.71 1.26 10.85
CA ASP A 48 -11.09 -0.01 10.46
C ASP A 48 -9.74 0.14 9.73
N TRP A 49 -9.34 1.39 9.44
CA TRP A 49 -8.10 1.75 8.73
C TRP A 49 -7.98 1.18 7.31
N LYS A 50 -9.07 0.67 6.72
CA LYS A 50 -9.03 0.07 5.38
C LYS A 50 -9.13 1.14 4.30
N GLY A 51 -8.24 1.03 3.31
CA GLY A 51 -8.30 1.83 2.10
C GLY A 51 -9.19 1.24 1.00
N SER A 52 -9.64 -0.02 1.14
CA SER A 52 -10.46 -0.72 0.15
C SER A 52 -11.93 -0.83 0.60
N GLN A 53 -12.83 -1.06 -0.36
CA GLN A 53 -14.22 -1.42 -0.15
C GLN A 53 -14.57 -2.65 -0.97
N ASN A 54 -15.47 -3.49 -0.44
CA ASN A 54 -16.07 -4.57 -1.20
C ASN A 54 -16.95 -3.99 -2.32
N ALA A 55 -16.83 -4.55 -3.50
CA ALA A 55 -17.64 -4.21 -4.65
C ALA A 55 -18.03 -5.47 -5.44
N LYS A 56 -18.96 -5.30 -6.38
CA LYS A 56 -19.30 -6.35 -7.33
C LYS A 56 -19.68 -5.75 -8.67
N VAL A 57 -19.15 -6.32 -9.74
CA VAL A 57 -19.53 -5.95 -11.10
C VAL A 57 -20.66 -6.89 -11.52
N LYS A 58 -21.81 -6.31 -11.84
CA LYS A 58 -22.96 -7.02 -12.42
C LYS A 58 -23.04 -6.71 -13.89
N ILE A 59 -23.06 -7.75 -14.72
CA ILE A 59 -23.02 -7.60 -16.17
C ILE A 59 -24.22 -8.27 -16.80
N ALA A 60 -24.91 -7.52 -17.64
CA ALA A 60 -25.88 -8.02 -18.60
C ALA A 60 -25.41 -7.65 -20.01
N SER A 61 -25.42 -8.61 -20.94
CA SER A 61 -24.96 -8.39 -22.31
C SER A 61 -25.93 -8.95 -23.35
N GLN A 62 -26.12 -8.17 -24.41
CA GLN A 62 -26.92 -8.54 -25.60
C GLN A 62 -26.04 -8.84 -26.82
N SER A 63 -24.73 -8.64 -26.74
CA SER A 63 -23.77 -8.96 -27.79
C SER A 63 -22.49 -9.59 -27.22
N THR A 64 -21.68 -10.22 -28.08
CA THR A 64 -20.35 -10.67 -27.67
C THR A 64 -19.39 -9.49 -27.75
N ALA A 65 -18.79 -9.10 -26.62
CA ALA A 65 -18.01 -7.89 -26.51
C ALA A 65 -16.87 -7.99 -25.49
N THR A 66 -15.87 -7.11 -25.64
CA THR A 66 -14.88 -6.86 -24.59
C THR A 66 -15.31 -5.64 -23.77
N ILE A 67 -15.41 -5.80 -22.46
CA ILE A 67 -15.63 -4.72 -21.50
C ILE A 67 -14.27 -4.29 -20.96
N SER A 68 -13.98 -3.00 -20.96
CA SER A 68 -12.86 -2.40 -20.22
C SER A 68 -13.39 -1.36 -19.26
N VAL A 69 -13.07 -1.51 -17.97
CA VAL A 69 -13.49 -0.61 -16.89
C VAL A 69 -12.26 0.08 -16.32
N PHE A 70 -12.33 1.40 -16.22
CA PHE A 70 -11.25 2.28 -15.80
C PHE A 70 -11.65 3.08 -14.55
N LEU A 71 -10.66 3.45 -13.75
CA LEU A 71 -10.88 4.31 -12.57
C LEU A 71 -10.79 5.81 -12.86
N GLU A 72 -10.29 6.18 -14.04
CA GLU A 72 -10.11 7.57 -14.48
C GLU A 72 -10.85 7.82 -15.81
N GLU A 73 -11.42 9.02 -15.95
CA GLU A 73 -12.33 9.39 -17.05
C GLU A 73 -11.66 9.34 -18.42
N ASN A 74 -10.34 9.60 -18.46
CA ASN A 74 -9.58 9.56 -19.71
C ASN A 74 -9.35 8.13 -20.24
N CYS A 75 -9.77 7.09 -19.51
CA CYS A 75 -9.60 5.67 -19.85
C CYS A 75 -8.17 5.30 -20.29
N ASN A 76 -7.17 5.83 -19.59
CA ASN A 76 -5.78 5.47 -19.83
C ASN A 76 -5.52 4.01 -19.37
N GLU A 77 -4.62 3.28 -20.04
CA GLU A 77 -4.34 1.87 -19.69
C GLU A 77 -3.72 1.70 -18.29
N GLU A 78 -3.06 2.73 -17.74
CA GLU A 78 -2.55 2.69 -16.35
C GLU A 78 -3.69 2.71 -15.32
N ALA A 79 -4.87 3.18 -15.70
CA ALA A 79 -6.10 3.23 -14.91
C ALA A 79 -7.07 2.08 -15.24
N LEU A 80 -6.64 1.07 -16.02
CA LEU A 80 -7.46 -0.09 -16.34
C LEU A 80 -7.62 -0.98 -15.10
N MET A 81 -8.83 -1.02 -14.55
CA MET A 81 -9.17 -1.88 -13.41
C MET A 81 -9.58 -3.28 -13.87
N LEU A 82 -10.45 -3.39 -14.87
CA LEU A 82 -11.04 -4.67 -15.29
C LEU A 82 -11.07 -4.71 -16.81
N ARG A 83 -10.62 -5.82 -17.39
CA ARG A 83 -10.90 -6.15 -18.79
C ARG A 83 -11.42 -7.57 -18.85
N MET A 84 -12.54 -7.76 -19.53
CA MET A 84 -13.11 -9.09 -19.69
C MET A 84 -13.95 -9.21 -20.95
N GLU A 85 -14.11 -10.45 -21.43
CA GLU A 85 -15.05 -10.75 -22.49
C GLU A 85 -16.35 -11.32 -21.96
N VAL A 86 -17.43 -10.98 -22.66
CA VAL A 86 -18.78 -11.46 -22.38
C VAL A 86 -19.47 -11.88 -23.66
N ASP A 87 -20.39 -12.83 -23.55
CA ASP A 87 -21.18 -13.34 -24.67
C ASP A 87 -22.56 -12.69 -24.77
N ALA A 88 -23.17 -12.79 -25.95
CA ALA A 88 -24.46 -12.20 -26.31
C ALA A 88 -25.69 -12.65 -25.49
N ASN A 89 -25.52 -13.64 -24.60
CA ASN A 89 -26.59 -14.18 -23.76
C ASN A 89 -26.28 -14.10 -22.26
N THR A 90 -25.35 -13.23 -21.87
CA THR A 90 -24.98 -13.04 -20.47
C THR A 90 -26.12 -12.31 -19.75
N SER A 91 -26.97 -13.01 -19.01
CA SER A 91 -28.18 -12.43 -18.40
C SER A 91 -27.92 -11.76 -17.04
N GLU A 92 -27.03 -12.32 -16.21
CA GLU A 92 -26.60 -11.70 -14.95
C GLU A 92 -25.30 -12.36 -14.45
N LEU A 93 -24.15 -11.89 -14.94
CA LEU A 93 -22.85 -12.34 -14.46
C LEU A 93 -22.38 -11.46 -13.31
N GLU A 94 -22.01 -12.07 -12.19
CA GLU A 94 -21.48 -11.34 -11.02
C GLU A 94 -19.99 -11.64 -10.83
N LEU A 95 -19.19 -10.58 -10.71
CA LEU A 95 -17.78 -10.63 -10.34
C LEU A 95 -17.57 -9.91 -9.00
N PRO A 96 -17.31 -10.64 -7.90
CA PRO A 96 -16.95 -10.03 -6.63
C PRO A 96 -15.51 -9.49 -6.70
N ILE A 97 -15.32 -8.23 -6.33
CA ILE A 97 -14.01 -7.55 -6.33
C ILE A 97 -13.86 -6.63 -5.12
N GLU A 98 -12.65 -6.16 -4.85
CA GLU A 98 -12.38 -5.04 -3.96
C GLU A 98 -11.80 -3.87 -4.75
N ILE A 99 -12.27 -2.66 -4.48
CA ILE A 99 -11.80 -1.44 -5.14
C ILE A 99 -11.38 -0.41 -4.08
N PRO A 100 -10.59 0.62 -4.43
CA PRO A 100 -10.29 1.69 -3.49
C PRO A 100 -11.57 2.36 -2.95
N ALA A 101 -11.64 2.61 -1.65
CA ALA A 101 -12.84 3.11 -0.96
C ALA A 101 -13.29 4.51 -1.43
N TYR A 102 -12.36 5.30 -1.96
CA TYR A 102 -12.62 6.63 -2.51
C TYR A 102 -13.27 6.61 -3.90
N ILE A 103 -13.36 5.47 -4.57
CA ILE A 103 -13.96 5.38 -5.91
C ILE A 103 -15.49 5.46 -5.78
N LYS A 104 -16.08 6.41 -6.52
CA LYS A 104 -17.53 6.64 -6.58
C LYS A 104 -18.13 6.39 -7.96
N ASN A 105 -17.31 6.47 -9.01
CA ASN A 105 -17.69 6.16 -10.38
C ASN A 105 -16.56 5.38 -11.04
N VAL A 106 -16.92 4.56 -12.02
CA VAL A 106 -16.00 3.92 -12.96
C VAL A 106 -16.38 4.28 -14.39
N TYR A 107 -15.44 4.12 -15.31
CA TYR A 107 -15.61 4.51 -16.71
C TYR A 107 -15.48 3.29 -17.60
N VAL A 108 -16.50 3.00 -18.41
CA VAL A 108 -16.63 1.74 -19.15
C VAL A 108 -16.54 2.00 -20.65
N LYS A 109 -15.73 1.18 -21.33
CA LYS A 109 -15.63 1.11 -22.79
C LYS A 109 -15.94 -0.29 -23.27
N TYR A 110 -16.49 -0.37 -24.48
CA TYR A 110 -16.81 -1.62 -25.15
C TYR A 110 -16.01 -1.77 -26.45
N GLY A 111 -15.22 -2.83 -26.57
CA GLY A 111 -14.36 -3.08 -27.72
C GLY A 111 -13.49 -1.87 -28.06
N ASN A 112 -13.49 -1.49 -29.34
CA ASN A 112 -12.76 -0.32 -29.85
C ASN A 112 -13.58 0.99 -29.82
N SER A 113 -14.74 1.01 -29.14
CA SER A 113 -15.57 2.22 -29.07
C SER A 113 -14.80 3.39 -28.44
N SER A 114 -15.03 4.60 -28.97
CA SER A 114 -14.56 5.84 -28.35
C SER A 114 -15.52 6.37 -27.29
N GLU A 115 -16.74 5.83 -27.21
CA GLU A 115 -17.73 6.20 -26.20
C GLU A 115 -17.33 5.69 -24.82
N ILE A 116 -17.45 6.57 -23.82
CA ILE A 116 -17.13 6.28 -22.43
C ILE A 116 -18.41 6.41 -21.63
N GLN A 117 -18.82 5.32 -20.98
CA GLN A 117 -19.96 5.31 -20.09
C GLN A 117 -19.49 5.51 -18.65
N THR A 118 -20.02 6.52 -17.96
CA THR A 118 -19.81 6.66 -16.51
C THR A 118 -20.82 5.81 -15.77
N VAL A 119 -20.34 4.92 -14.90
CA VAL A 119 -21.16 4.01 -14.10
C VAL A 119 -20.89 4.28 -12.62
N PRO A 120 -21.92 4.59 -11.81
CA PRO A 120 -21.72 4.83 -10.38
C PRO A 120 -21.43 3.54 -9.63
N VAL A 121 -20.66 3.67 -8.54
CA VAL A 121 -20.57 2.64 -7.50
C VAL A 121 -21.73 2.89 -6.52
N GLU A 122 -22.71 1.99 -6.50
CA GLU A 122 -23.87 2.08 -5.61
C GLU A 122 -23.47 1.96 -4.13
N SER A 123 -24.34 2.36 -3.22
CA SER A 123 -24.07 2.33 -1.77
C SER A 123 -23.79 0.92 -1.20
N ASN A 124 -24.18 -0.12 -1.93
CA ASN A 124 -23.90 -1.52 -1.60
C ASN A 124 -22.66 -2.08 -2.32
N GLY A 125 -21.88 -1.22 -3.00
CA GLY A 125 -20.70 -1.58 -3.79
C GLY A 125 -20.99 -2.13 -5.19
N THR A 126 -22.23 -2.12 -5.66
CA THR A 126 -22.58 -2.66 -6.98
C THR A 126 -22.18 -1.70 -8.10
N ILE A 127 -21.58 -2.25 -9.15
CA ILE A 127 -21.27 -1.59 -10.42
C ILE A 127 -22.07 -2.31 -11.51
N SER A 128 -23.13 -1.67 -12.01
CA SER A 128 -24.07 -2.27 -12.96
C SER A 128 -23.69 -1.90 -14.41
N ILE A 129 -23.25 -2.88 -15.20
CA ILE A 129 -22.82 -2.70 -16.60
C ILE A 129 -23.80 -3.41 -17.53
N VAL A 130 -24.39 -2.64 -18.45
CA VAL A 130 -25.27 -3.16 -19.51
C VAL A 130 -24.58 -2.96 -20.85
N VAL A 131 -24.16 -4.06 -21.46
CA VAL A 131 -23.43 -4.04 -22.73
C VAL A 131 -24.43 -3.82 -23.88
N PRO A 132 -24.21 -2.80 -24.74
CA PRO A 132 -25.13 -2.48 -25.82
C PRO A 132 -25.01 -3.48 -26.97
N ALA A 133 -26.10 -3.70 -27.72
CA ALA A 133 -26.17 -4.69 -28.80
C ALA A 133 -25.16 -4.48 -29.96
N ASN A 134 -24.61 -3.27 -30.12
CA ASN A 134 -23.61 -2.92 -31.13
C ASN A 134 -22.16 -3.04 -30.62
N ALA A 135 -21.93 -3.43 -29.36
CA ALA A 135 -20.60 -3.62 -28.82
C ALA A 135 -19.87 -4.79 -29.50
N THR A 136 -18.54 -4.68 -29.62
CA THR A 136 -17.68 -5.67 -30.29
C THR A 136 -16.58 -6.18 -29.37
N VAL A 137 -15.93 -7.27 -29.78
CA VAL A 137 -14.67 -7.74 -29.18
C VAL A 137 -13.49 -6.89 -29.63
N LEU A 138 -12.44 -6.79 -28.80
CA LEU A 138 -11.13 -6.31 -29.24
C LEU A 138 -10.49 -7.34 -30.17
N SER A 139 -9.84 -6.90 -31.25
CA SER A 139 -9.08 -7.79 -32.14
C SER A 139 -7.87 -8.35 -31.39
N ARG A 140 -7.90 -9.64 -30.99
CA ARG A 140 -6.80 -10.28 -30.26
C ARG A 140 -5.61 -10.64 -31.17
N VAL A 141 -4.39 -10.58 -30.61
CA VAL A 141 -3.28 -11.47 -30.98
C VAL A 141 -3.37 -12.69 -30.07
N THR A 142 -3.73 -13.83 -30.62
CA THR A 142 -3.87 -15.10 -29.88
C THR A 142 -2.47 -15.62 -29.51
N THR A 143 -2.12 -15.73 -28.23
CA THR A 143 -1.01 -16.61 -27.81
C THR A 143 -1.62 -17.94 -27.40
N THR A 144 -1.61 -18.91 -28.30
CA THR A 144 -2.01 -20.28 -27.99
C THR A 144 -0.93 -20.98 -27.17
N ARG A 145 -1.17 -21.26 -25.88
CA ARG A 145 -0.53 -22.42 -25.24
C ARG A 145 -1.37 -23.65 -25.54
N ALA A 146 -0.86 -24.50 -26.42
CA ALA A 146 -1.48 -25.80 -26.70
C ALA A 146 -1.66 -26.57 -25.37
N ASN A 147 -2.90 -26.94 -25.04
CA ASN A 147 -3.32 -27.89 -23.98
C ASN A 147 -4.08 -27.34 -22.74
N LYS A 148 -4.60 -26.09 -22.71
CA LYS A 148 -5.63 -25.69 -21.72
C LYS A 148 -6.93 -25.29 -22.42
N GLU A 149 -8.06 -25.86 -22.00
CA GLU A 149 -9.36 -25.76 -22.69
C GLU A 149 -10.06 -24.39 -22.57
N VAL A 150 -9.61 -23.48 -21.69
CA VAL A 150 -10.17 -22.12 -21.59
C VAL A 150 -9.07 -21.11 -21.25
N GLU A 151 -8.45 -20.50 -22.26
CA GLU A 151 -7.54 -19.35 -22.07
C GLU A 151 -8.34 -18.05 -22.26
N THR A 152 -8.74 -17.42 -21.14
CA THR A 152 -9.37 -16.10 -21.18
C THR A 152 -8.31 -15.01 -21.05
N ASN A 153 -8.55 -13.84 -21.64
CA ASN A 153 -7.73 -12.65 -21.46
C ASN A 153 -8.32 -11.73 -20.37
N ASN A 154 -9.09 -12.30 -19.44
CA ASN A 154 -9.76 -11.54 -18.41
C ASN A 154 -8.75 -11.13 -17.34
N ILE A 155 -8.67 -9.83 -17.04
CA ILE A 155 -7.74 -9.30 -16.05
C ILE A 155 -8.46 -8.36 -15.09
N PHE A 156 -8.04 -8.41 -13.84
CA PHE A 156 -8.44 -7.48 -12.80
C PHE A 156 -7.18 -6.94 -12.12
N ASN A 157 -6.98 -5.62 -12.17
CA ASN A 157 -5.85 -4.92 -11.58
C ASN A 157 -6.31 -4.17 -10.33
N TYR A 158 -5.52 -4.26 -9.28
CA TYR A 158 -5.69 -3.48 -8.06
C TYR A 158 -4.36 -2.78 -7.68
N PRO A 159 -4.39 -1.50 -7.26
CA PRO A 159 -5.58 -0.68 -6.97
C PRO A 159 -6.35 -0.21 -8.22
N GLY A 160 -5.88 -0.55 -9.42
CA GLY A 160 -6.53 -0.17 -10.69
C GLY A 160 -6.09 1.19 -11.22
N TYR A 161 -5.20 1.89 -10.51
CA TYR A 161 -4.42 3.02 -11.00
C TYR A 161 -3.11 3.15 -10.21
N GLY A 162 -1.97 3.12 -10.91
CA GLY A 162 -0.66 3.15 -10.26
C GLY A 162 -0.41 1.94 -9.35
N SER A 163 0.16 2.19 -8.17
CA SER A 163 0.40 1.21 -7.12
C SER A 163 -0.35 1.60 -5.85
N GLY A 164 -0.55 0.67 -4.93
CA GLY A 164 -0.79 0.97 -3.53
C GLY A 164 0.53 1.13 -2.77
N THR A 165 0.45 1.62 -1.54
CA THR A 165 1.58 1.74 -0.60
C THR A 165 1.26 1.04 0.70
N ILE A 166 2.23 0.29 1.22
CA ILE A 166 2.22 -0.27 2.57
C ILE A 166 3.32 0.42 3.36
N MET A 167 3.00 0.84 4.58
CA MET A 167 3.91 1.48 5.52
C MET A 167 3.81 0.77 6.86
N PHE A 168 4.94 0.57 7.53
CA PHE A 168 5.01 0.01 8.87
C PHE A 168 5.84 0.88 9.79
N GLU A 169 5.48 0.82 11.07
CA GLU A 169 6.28 1.20 12.24
C GLU A 169 6.88 -0.08 12.87
N ASP A 170 8.08 0.00 13.46
CA ASP A 170 8.84 -1.17 13.92
C ASP A 170 8.80 -1.39 15.44
N MET A 171 8.33 -0.40 16.20
CA MET A 171 8.36 -0.38 17.66
C MET A 171 7.22 -1.13 18.35
N TYR A 172 6.36 -1.85 17.62
CA TYR A 172 5.26 -2.65 18.20
C TYR A 172 5.73 -3.48 19.41
N PRO A 173 4.98 -3.52 20.53
CA PRO A 173 3.71 -2.83 20.82
C PRO A 173 3.89 -1.41 21.41
N ALA A 174 5.11 -0.89 21.47
CA ALA A 174 5.35 0.49 21.87
C ALA A 174 5.03 1.45 20.72
N LEU A 175 4.63 2.67 21.07
CA LEU A 175 4.47 3.77 20.12
C LEU A 175 5.87 4.29 19.74
N GLY A 176 6.11 4.44 18.44
CA GLY A 176 7.32 5.01 17.88
C GLY A 176 7.21 6.52 17.64
N ASP A 177 7.97 7.02 16.67
CA ASP A 177 7.93 8.40 16.20
C ASP A 177 6.87 8.65 15.12
N TYR A 178 6.25 7.60 14.56
CA TYR A 178 5.10 7.69 13.68
C TYR A 178 5.36 8.50 12.41
N ASP A 179 6.55 8.38 11.83
CA ASP A 179 6.87 8.91 10.52
C ASP A 179 6.42 7.98 9.37
N PHE A 180 5.96 6.76 9.71
CA PHE A 180 5.50 5.70 8.82
C PHE A 180 6.51 5.33 7.73
N ASN A 181 7.81 5.39 8.03
CA ASN A 181 8.85 5.05 7.07
C ASN A 181 9.73 3.84 7.47
N ASP A 182 9.50 3.22 8.63
CA ASP A 182 10.35 2.12 9.12
C ASP A 182 10.45 0.95 8.14
N PHE A 183 9.34 0.67 7.46
CA PHE A 183 9.33 -0.09 6.22
C PHE A 183 8.25 0.46 5.28
N VAL A 184 8.64 0.74 4.03
CA VAL A 184 7.70 1.19 2.99
C VAL A 184 7.87 0.37 1.74
N ALA A 185 6.76 -0.08 1.16
CA ALA A 185 6.74 -0.73 -0.14
C ALA A 185 5.56 -0.25 -0.99
N TRP A 186 5.80 -0.08 -2.29
CA TRP A 186 4.72 -0.04 -3.26
C TRP A 186 4.30 -1.46 -3.62
N TYR A 187 3.00 -1.66 -3.83
CA TYR A 187 2.44 -2.93 -4.25
C TYR A 187 1.38 -2.74 -5.33
N ASN A 188 1.17 -3.75 -6.15
CA ASN A 188 -0.03 -3.91 -6.95
C ASN A 188 -0.30 -5.40 -7.13
N PHE A 189 -1.50 -5.75 -7.57
CA PHE A 189 -1.75 -7.11 -8.01
C PHE A 189 -2.63 -7.15 -9.25
N LYS A 190 -2.45 -8.22 -10.02
CA LYS A 190 -3.27 -8.55 -11.18
C LYS A 190 -3.75 -9.99 -11.05
N ILE A 191 -5.06 -10.17 -10.98
CA ILE A 191 -5.72 -11.47 -11.16
C ILE A 191 -5.85 -11.67 -12.67
N ASP A 192 -5.25 -12.73 -13.20
CA ASP A 192 -5.10 -12.95 -14.63
C ASP A 192 -5.74 -14.27 -15.07
N GLY A 193 -6.37 -14.23 -16.25
CA GLY A 193 -7.01 -15.38 -16.87
C GLY A 193 -8.22 -15.92 -16.09
N PHE A 194 -8.98 -15.09 -15.39
CA PHE A 194 -10.11 -15.59 -14.60
C PHE A 194 -11.34 -15.96 -15.45
N TYR A 195 -12.10 -16.96 -15.02
CA TYR A 195 -13.28 -17.46 -15.73
C TYR A 195 -14.31 -18.03 -14.76
N TRP A 196 -15.51 -18.33 -15.27
CA TRP A 196 -16.61 -18.83 -14.47
C TRP A 196 -16.83 -20.33 -14.67
N ILE A 197 -16.99 -21.05 -13.56
CA ILE A 197 -17.49 -22.42 -13.51
C ILE A 197 -18.65 -22.44 -12.53
N HIS A 198 -19.82 -22.96 -12.93
CA HIS A 198 -21.00 -23.12 -12.06
C HIS A 198 -21.34 -21.86 -11.23
N SER A 199 -21.29 -20.68 -11.85
CA SER A 199 -21.55 -19.36 -11.22
C SER A 199 -20.53 -18.88 -10.19
N GLN A 200 -19.38 -19.55 -10.07
CA GLN A 200 -18.23 -19.11 -9.28
C GLN A 200 -17.10 -18.67 -10.21
N CYS A 201 -16.33 -17.66 -9.80
CA CYS A 201 -15.22 -17.13 -10.58
C CYS A 201 -13.88 -17.62 -10.04
N TYR A 202 -13.04 -18.16 -10.90
CA TYR A 202 -11.74 -18.73 -10.57
C TYR A 202 -10.64 -18.14 -11.44
N ALA A 203 -9.42 -18.07 -10.91
CA ALA A 203 -8.23 -17.60 -11.62
C ALA A 203 -7.10 -18.62 -11.55
N GLU A 204 -6.32 -18.71 -12.61
CA GLU A 204 -5.14 -19.60 -12.69
C GLU A 204 -3.85 -18.91 -12.25
N TYR A 205 -3.82 -17.58 -12.34
CA TYR A 205 -2.62 -16.79 -12.09
C TYR A 205 -2.94 -15.57 -11.21
N LEU A 206 -2.03 -15.29 -10.28
CA LEU A 206 -1.98 -14.03 -9.54
C LEU A 206 -0.60 -13.42 -9.72
N MET A 207 -0.52 -12.20 -10.25
CA MET A 207 0.71 -11.42 -10.26
C MET A 207 0.68 -10.46 -9.07
N ILE A 208 1.71 -10.48 -8.23
CA ILE A 208 1.93 -9.50 -7.17
C ILE A 208 3.17 -8.70 -7.51
N GLY A 209 3.00 -7.40 -7.69
CA GLY A 209 4.10 -6.45 -7.85
C GLY A 209 4.52 -5.89 -6.50
N VAL A 210 5.84 -5.83 -6.22
CA VAL A 210 6.37 -5.21 -5.00
C VAL A 210 7.64 -4.41 -5.30
N GLN A 211 7.73 -3.21 -4.74
CA GLN A 211 8.93 -2.38 -4.76
C GLN A 211 9.19 -1.85 -3.34
N ILE A 212 10.28 -2.30 -2.71
CA ILE A 212 10.69 -1.75 -1.40
C ILE A 212 11.23 -0.33 -1.63
N ARG A 213 10.64 0.63 -0.93
CA ARG A 213 10.85 2.08 -1.07
C ARG A 213 11.70 2.65 0.05
N ALA A 214 11.54 2.16 1.27
CA ALA A 214 12.23 2.64 2.46
C ALA A 214 12.41 1.55 3.53
N ILE A 215 13.46 1.70 4.34
CA ILE A 215 13.69 0.97 5.59
C ILE A 215 14.31 1.96 6.60
N GLY A 216 13.46 2.66 7.35
CA GLY A 216 13.84 3.57 8.45
C GLY A 216 13.90 2.89 9.82
N GLY A 217 13.49 1.63 9.93
CA GLY A 217 13.44 0.94 11.21
C GLY A 217 14.83 0.57 11.73
N ILE A 218 15.01 0.68 13.04
CA ILE A 218 16.23 0.23 13.73
C ILE A 218 16.24 -1.29 13.96
N TYR A 219 15.07 -1.93 13.96
CA TYR A 219 14.96 -3.36 14.18
C TYR A 219 15.06 -4.16 12.88
N ASP A 220 15.72 -5.32 12.97
CA ASP A 220 15.91 -6.19 11.82
C ASP A 220 14.66 -7.03 11.51
N TYR A 221 13.70 -6.38 10.86
CA TYR A 221 12.52 -7.02 10.30
C TYR A 221 12.70 -7.35 8.81
N ASN A 222 12.07 -8.45 8.38
CA ASN A 222 11.93 -8.81 6.96
C ASN A 222 10.47 -8.73 6.52
N PRO A 223 10.22 -8.34 5.26
CA PRO A 223 8.88 -8.32 4.71
C PRO A 223 8.38 -9.69 4.25
N TYR A 224 7.09 -9.91 4.46
CA TYR A 224 6.35 -11.09 4.07
C TYR A 224 4.98 -10.73 3.49
N ILE A 225 4.45 -11.61 2.65
CA ILE A 225 3.08 -11.56 2.15
C ILE A 225 2.44 -12.90 2.43
N ARG A 226 1.37 -12.93 3.21
CA ARG A 226 0.54 -14.12 3.43
C ARG A 226 -0.73 -14.00 2.58
N LEU A 227 -0.98 -15.00 1.75
CA LEU A 227 -2.29 -15.19 1.12
C LEU A 227 -3.16 -16.01 2.07
N ALA A 228 -3.99 -15.34 2.87
CA ALA A 228 -4.64 -15.94 4.04
C ALA A 228 -5.59 -17.11 3.69
N GLU A 229 -6.14 -17.10 2.47
CA GLU A 229 -7.08 -18.10 1.98
C GLU A 229 -6.53 -18.97 0.84
N VAL A 230 -5.22 -18.92 0.57
CA VAL A 230 -4.56 -19.77 -0.43
C VAL A 230 -3.58 -20.70 0.26
N GLN A 231 -3.66 -21.99 -0.02
CA GLN A 231 -2.79 -23.00 0.57
C GLN A 231 -1.50 -23.14 -0.24
N TYR A 232 -0.40 -23.43 0.44
CA TYR A 232 0.91 -23.62 -0.20
C TYR A 232 0.92 -24.73 -1.27
N ASN A 233 0.14 -25.80 -1.08
CA ASN A 233 0.06 -26.92 -2.02
C ASN A 233 -0.76 -26.59 -3.29
N GLU A 234 -1.51 -25.49 -3.29
CA GLU A 234 -2.21 -25.02 -4.48
C GLU A 234 -1.26 -24.28 -5.44
N LEU A 235 -0.07 -23.88 -4.98
CA LEU A 235 0.95 -23.26 -5.82
C LEU A 235 1.69 -24.31 -6.68
N ASP A 236 1.74 -24.08 -7.99
CA ASP A 236 2.73 -24.71 -8.85
C ASP A 236 4.08 -24.02 -8.62
N VAL A 237 4.88 -24.58 -7.72
CA VAL A 237 6.19 -24.02 -7.34
C VAL A 237 7.14 -24.01 -8.54
N GLU A 238 7.09 -25.01 -9.41
CA GLU A 238 8.02 -25.12 -10.54
C GLU A 238 7.72 -24.06 -11.60
N GLU A 239 6.45 -23.94 -12.02
CA GLU A 239 6.04 -22.92 -12.99
C GLU A 239 6.22 -21.51 -12.40
N THR A 240 5.86 -21.30 -11.13
CA THR A 240 6.07 -20.01 -10.43
C THR A 240 7.55 -19.63 -10.40
N GLN A 241 8.45 -20.57 -10.06
CA GLN A 241 9.89 -20.32 -10.04
C GLN A 241 10.45 -20.04 -11.44
N MET A 242 9.93 -20.70 -12.47
CA MET A 242 10.29 -20.43 -13.86
C MET A 242 9.93 -18.99 -14.25
N TYR A 243 8.69 -18.55 -13.98
CA TYR A 243 8.28 -17.17 -14.24
C TYR A 243 9.09 -16.16 -13.45
N LEU A 244 9.36 -16.44 -12.18
CA LEU A 244 10.13 -15.57 -11.31
C LEU A 244 11.55 -15.34 -11.87
N LYS A 245 12.26 -16.41 -12.25
CA LYS A 245 13.61 -16.33 -12.84
C LYS A 245 13.60 -15.65 -14.21
N ARG A 246 12.56 -15.85 -15.01
CA ARG A 246 12.42 -15.20 -16.32
C ARG A 246 12.21 -13.70 -16.19
N ASN A 247 11.36 -13.27 -15.25
CA ASN A 247 10.95 -11.87 -15.13
C ASN A 247 11.89 -11.06 -14.21
N ASN A 248 12.51 -11.70 -13.22
CA ASN A 248 13.34 -11.06 -12.19
C ASN A 248 14.60 -11.90 -11.88
N PRO A 249 15.48 -12.16 -12.87
CA PRO A 249 16.59 -13.12 -12.70
C PRO A 249 17.52 -12.78 -11.53
N GLU A 250 17.74 -11.49 -11.24
CA GLU A 250 18.62 -11.02 -10.15
C GLU A 250 17.94 -11.06 -8.76
N GLU A 251 16.61 -11.12 -8.71
CA GLU A 251 15.84 -11.08 -7.45
C GLU A 251 15.23 -12.43 -7.09
N ALA A 252 15.27 -13.42 -7.99
CA ALA A 252 14.61 -14.70 -7.77
C ALA A 252 15.08 -15.41 -6.48
N GLU A 253 16.37 -15.30 -6.14
CA GLU A 253 16.94 -15.87 -4.91
C GLU A 253 16.50 -15.13 -3.63
N ASN A 254 16.05 -13.88 -3.77
CA ASN A 254 15.57 -13.03 -2.68
C ASN A 254 14.11 -13.30 -2.32
N ILE A 255 13.43 -14.21 -3.05
CA ILE A 255 12.03 -14.54 -2.85
C ILE A 255 11.91 -16.02 -2.52
N LYS A 256 11.21 -16.32 -1.42
CA LYS A 256 10.97 -17.70 -0.97
C LYS A 256 9.49 -17.93 -0.74
N PHE A 257 8.99 -19.07 -1.21
CA PHE A 257 7.65 -19.56 -0.89
C PHE A 257 7.74 -20.49 0.31
N ILE A 258 6.92 -20.24 1.33
CA ILE A 258 6.95 -20.92 2.62
C ILE A 258 5.54 -21.42 2.91
N LYS A 259 5.45 -22.66 3.39
CA LYS A 259 4.21 -23.20 3.97
C LYS A 259 4.04 -22.65 5.39
N GLY A 260 2.99 -21.89 5.62
CA GLY A 260 2.61 -21.39 6.94
C GLY A 260 2.14 -22.50 7.88
N PRO A 261 2.01 -22.24 9.19
CA PRO A 261 1.62 -23.23 10.19
C PRO A 261 0.23 -23.84 9.96
N LYS A 262 -0.70 -23.09 9.35
CA LYS A 262 -2.05 -23.53 9.00
C LYS A 262 -2.13 -24.02 7.55
N GLY A 263 -1.00 -24.12 6.85
CA GLY A 263 -0.89 -24.56 5.45
C GLY A 263 -0.92 -23.43 4.43
N GLU A 264 -1.14 -22.19 4.85
CA GLU A 264 -1.23 -21.01 4.00
C GLU A 264 0.04 -20.74 3.19
N LEU A 265 -0.11 -20.14 2.01
CA LEU A 265 1.01 -19.70 1.18
C LEU A 265 1.56 -18.38 1.73
N ILE A 266 2.86 -18.39 2.04
CA ILE A 266 3.61 -17.21 2.48
C ILE A 266 4.75 -16.95 1.51
N ILE A 267 4.88 -15.70 1.08
CA ILE A 267 5.99 -15.18 0.28
C ILE A 267 6.91 -14.41 1.22
N SER A 268 8.15 -14.84 1.37
CA SER A 268 9.19 -14.12 2.08
C SER A 268 10.02 -13.33 1.09
N LEU A 269 10.21 -12.04 1.39
CA LEU A 269 10.97 -11.11 0.56
C LEU A 269 12.22 -10.69 1.33
N LYS A 270 13.40 -10.81 0.71
CA LYS A 270 14.63 -10.28 1.29
C LYS A 270 14.66 -8.77 1.08
N LYS A 271 14.79 -8.02 2.18
CA LYS A 271 14.98 -6.57 2.11
C LYS A 271 16.33 -6.18 1.49
N PRO A 272 16.45 -5.02 0.80
CA PRO A 272 17.72 -4.50 0.33
C PRO A 272 18.71 -4.28 1.48
N ALA A 273 20.00 -4.42 1.19
CA ALA A 273 21.05 -4.06 2.13
C ALA A 273 21.16 -2.54 2.24
N ILE A 274 21.37 -2.05 3.46
CA ILE A 274 21.67 -0.64 3.73
C ILE A 274 23.11 -0.37 3.23
N PRO A 275 23.33 0.65 2.38
CA PRO A 275 24.67 0.98 1.90
C PRO A 275 25.65 1.28 3.03
N ASN A 276 26.94 0.96 2.82
CA ASN A 276 27.96 1.21 3.84
C ASN A 276 28.05 2.70 4.19
N GLY A 277 27.97 3.01 5.47
CA GLY A 277 27.98 4.38 5.99
C GLY A 277 26.61 5.04 6.10
N TYR A 278 25.53 4.41 5.60
CA TYR A 278 24.17 4.91 5.78
C TYR A 278 23.54 4.28 7.01
N LYS A 279 22.68 5.03 7.70
CA LYS A 279 21.91 4.46 8.83
C LYS A 279 20.71 3.69 8.33
N TYR A 280 20.02 4.23 7.34
CA TYR A 280 18.76 3.69 6.83
C TYR A 280 18.76 3.50 5.31
N TYR A 281 17.73 2.80 4.82
CA TYR A 281 17.49 2.69 3.38
C TYR A 281 16.48 3.75 2.95
N ASN A 282 16.95 4.80 2.28
CA ASN A 282 16.13 5.78 1.57
C ASN A 282 15.23 6.69 2.41
N THR A 283 15.44 6.90 3.72
CA THR A 283 14.63 7.83 4.53
C THR A 283 15.29 9.20 4.71
N GLU A 284 16.60 9.28 4.49
CA GLU A 284 17.40 10.47 4.74
C GLU A 284 17.73 11.27 3.46
N VAL A 285 17.63 12.60 3.52
CA VAL A 285 17.77 13.48 2.34
C VAL A 285 19.19 13.45 1.75
N ASN A 286 20.19 13.34 2.61
CA ASN A 286 21.60 13.34 2.22
C ASN A 286 22.12 11.93 1.89
N GLU A 287 21.34 10.89 2.21
CA GLU A 287 21.69 9.47 2.10
C GLU A 287 20.61 8.70 1.32
N LYS A 288 20.16 9.31 0.21
CA LYS A 288 19.17 8.70 -0.67
C LYS A 288 19.75 7.48 -1.37
N THR A 289 19.06 6.36 -1.24
CA THR A 289 19.34 5.18 -2.05
C THR A 289 18.46 5.20 -3.30
N LYS A 290 18.76 4.38 -4.30
CA LYS A 290 17.86 4.20 -5.44
C LYS A 290 17.03 2.93 -5.22
N PRO A 291 15.70 3.03 -5.02
CA PRO A 291 14.83 1.87 -5.00
C PRO A 291 15.04 0.98 -6.23
N LYS A 292 15.06 -0.34 -6.02
CA LYS A 292 15.09 -1.30 -7.12
C LYS A 292 13.83 -1.17 -7.97
N LYS A 293 13.80 -1.75 -9.17
CA LYS A 293 12.56 -1.80 -9.98
C LYS A 293 11.49 -2.63 -9.25
N MET A 294 10.22 -2.34 -9.54
CA MET A 294 9.09 -3.17 -9.10
C MET A 294 9.31 -4.61 -9.55
N MET A 295 9.37 -5.54 -8.61
CA MET A 295 9.48 -6.96 -8.86
C MET A 295 8.09 -7.52 -9.15
N ALA A 296 7.93 -8.34 -10.18
CA ALA A 296 6.65 -8.98 -10.52
C ALA A 296 6.69 -10.48 -10.20
N ILE A 297 5.94 -10.90 -9.18
CA ILE A 297 5.86 -12.29 -8.71
C ILE A 297 4.60 -12.92 -9.31
N TYR A 298 4.76 -13.74 -10.35
CA TYR A 298 3.66 -14.46 -10.97
C TYR A 298 3.48 -15.82 -10.31
N LEU A 299 2.43 -15.95 -9.50
CA LEU A 299 2.00 -17.21 -8.89
C LEU A 299 1.16 -17.98 -9.91
N ALA A 300 1.60 -19.19 -10.24
CA ALA A 300 0.85 -20.15 -11.02
C ALA A 300 0.24 -21.18 -10.07
N PHE A 301 -1.04 -21.52 -10.25
CA PHE A 301 -1.73 -22.47 -9.38
C PHE A 301 -1.92 -23.84 -10.05
N ASN A 302 -1.71 -24.92 -9.28
CA ASN A 302 -1.99 -26.31 -9.69
C ASN A 302 -3.48 -26.55 -9.96
N SER A 303 -4.34 -25.72 -9.35
CA SER A 303 -5.79 -25.72 -9.55
C SER A 303 -6.32 -24.29 -9.43
N PRO A 304 -7.35 -23.90 -10.20
CA PRO A 304 -7.87 -22.54 -10.18
C PRO A 304 -8.35 -22.11 -8.78
N ILE A 305 -7.97 -20.90 -8.35
CA ILE A 305 -8.34 -20.34 -7.05
C ILE A 305 -9.55 -19.43 -7.20
N ASN A 306 -10.49 -19.49 -6.26
CA ASN A 306 -11.63 -18.59 -6.26
C ASN A 306 -11.16 -17.13 -6.16
N VAL A 307 -11.65 -16.27 -7.06
CA VAL A 307 -11.24 -14.86 -7.13
C VAL A 307 -11.47 -14.12 -5.80
N LYS A 308 -12.47 -14.50 -4.99
CA LYS A 308 -12.71 -13.92 -3.65
C LYS A 308 -11.55 -14.11 -2.68
N SER A 309 -10.77 -15.17 -2.84
CA SER A 309 -9.61 -15.48 -2.00
C SER A 309 -8.32 -14.78 -2.45
N LEU A 310 -8.37 -14.09 -3.59
CA LEU A 310 -7.27 -13.33 -4.18
C LEU A 310 -7.47 -11.80 -4.07
N GLN A 311 -8.44 -11.34 -3.27
CA GLN A 311 -8.74 -9.91 -3.09
C GLN A 311 -7.75 -9.21 -2.15
N ASP A 312 -7.76 -7.87 -2.15
CA ASP A 312 -6.83 -7.05 -1.39
C ASP A 312 -6.86 -7.34 0.12
N SER A 313 -8.04 -7.53 0.69
CA SER A 313 -8.24 -7.91 2.10
C SER A 313 -7.75 -9.32 2.44
N LYS A 314 -7.42 -10.15 1.44
CA LYS A 314 -6.89 -11.51 1.64
C LYS A 314 -5.36 -11.56 1.52
N MET A 315 -4.73 -10.43 1.19
CA MET A 315 -3.29 -10.26 1.11
C MET A 315 -2.78 -9.51 2.34
N ASP A 316 -2.26 -10.28 3.28
CA ASP A 316 -1.67 -9.78 4.50
C ASP A 316 -0.18 -9.50 4.27
N PHE A 317 0.14 -8.22 4.11
CA PHE A 317 1.52 -7.74 4.13
C PHE A 317 1.93 -7.54 5.59
N TYR A 318 3.07 -8.09 5.98
CA TYR A 318 3.55 -7.97 7.35
C TYR A 318 5.07 -8.00 7.41
N ILE A 319 5.62 -7.53 8.52
CA ILE A 319 7.05 -7.58 8.79
C ILE A 319 7.32 -8.48 10.01
N ALA A 320 8.39 -9.29 9.96
CA ALA A 320 8.74 -10.19 11.07
C ALA A 320 10.24 -10.32 11.28
N LYS A 321 10.66 -10.51 12.54
CA LYS A 321 12.06 -10.78 12.89
C LYS A 321 12.51 -12.12 12.30
N ASN A 322 13.81 -12.28 12.04
CA ASN A 322 14.38 -13.52 11.47
C ASN A 322 14.03 -14.80 12.25
N ASN A 323 14.02 -14.71 13.58
CA ASN A 323 13.65 -15.82 14.47
C ASN A 323 12.13 -16.02 14.56
N LYS A 324 11.36 -15.24 13.80
CA LYS A 324 9.90 -15.10 13.83
C LYS A 324 9.36 -14.63 15.17
N GLY A 325 10.21 -14.29 16.15
CA GLY A 325 9.91 -13.96 17.55
C GLY A 325 8.91 -12.82 17.74
N GLN A 326 8.77 -11.97 16.72
CA GLN A 326 7.85 -10.85 16.69
C GLN A 326 7.44 -10.59 15.24
N GLU A 327 6.15 -10.32 15.07
CA GLU A 327 5.49 -10.00 13.79
C GLU A 327 4.70 -8.72 13.98
N ILE A 328 4.61 -7.89 12.94
CA ILE A 328 3.79 -6.68 12.89
C ILE A 328 2.94 -6.75 11.62
N HIS A 329 1.63 -6.79 11.80
CA HIS A 329 0.65 -6.90 10.72
C HIS A 329 -0.19 -5.62 10.63
N LEU A 330 -0.96 -5.51 9.54
CA LEU A 330 -2.03 -4.53 9.43
C LEU A 330 -3.14 -4.87 10.44
N LYS A 331 -3.89 -3.85 10.89
CA LYS A 331 -5.02 -4.02 11.81
C LYS A 331 -6.00 -5.08 11.30
N GLY A 332 -6.39 -6.00 12.18
CA GLY A 332 -7.39 -7.03 11.91
C GLY A 332 -6.86 -8.35 11.33
N TYR A 333 -5.57 -8.44 11.02
CA TYR A 333 -4.93 -9.74 10.74
C TYR A 333 -4.43 -10.38 12.02
N SER A 334 -4.52 -11.71 12.09
CA SER A 334 -3.94 -12.48 13.19
C SER A 334 -2.47 -12.81 12.91
N PRO A 335 -1.63 -12.96 13.95
CA PRO A 335 -0.28 -13.47 13.79
C PRO A 335 -0.22 -14.79 13.01
N VAL A 336 0.91 -15.04 12.35
CA VAL A 336 1.17 -16.28 11.60
C VAL A 336 1.64 -17.39 12.53
N TYR A 337 2.68 -17.13 13.33
CA TYR A 337 3.37 -18.16 14.11
C TYR A 337 2.93 -18.23 15.58
N TYR A 338 2.06 -17.31 16.03
CA TYR A 338 1.55 -17.24 17.39
C TYR A 338 0.04 -17.43 17.45
N ASN A 339 -0.41 -18.10 18.50
CA ASN A 339 -1.83 -18.20 18.81
C ASN A 339 -2.20 -17.12 19.85
N SER A 340 -2.19 -15.86 19.42
CA SER A 340 -2.65 -14.71 20.20
C SER A 340 -3.68 -13.90 19.43
N ASN A 341 -4.57 -13.23 20.16
CA ASN A 341 -5.59 -12.35 19.60
C ASN A 341 -5.06 -10.92 19.52
N GLU A 342 -3.96 -10.73 18.79
CA GLU A 342 -3.45 -9.38 18.52
C GLU A 342 -4.36 -8.67 17.52
N SER A 343 -4.81 -7.47 17.86
CA SER A 343 -5.55 -6.58 16.95
C SER A 343 -4.64 -5.81 16.00
N TYR A 344 -3.34 -5.71 16.35
CA TYR A 344 -2.38 -4.76 15.77
C TYR A 344 -2.89 -3.30 15.78
N ALA A 345 -3.66 -3.00 16.81
CA ALA A 345 -4.06 -1.65 17.19
C ALA A 345 -4.09 -1.53 18.72
N ASN A 346 -3.66 -0.40 19.28
CA ASN A 346 -3.69 -0.19 20.73
C ASN A 346 -5.11 0.17 21.24
N GLU A 347 -5.22 0.47 22.54
CA GLU A 347 -6.50 0.85 23.17
C GLU A 347 -7.12 2.14 22.59
N ASP A 348 -6.27 3.04 22.07
CA ASP A 348 -6.67 4.28 21.39
C ASP A 348 -6.83 4.10 19.87
N ASN A 349 -6.83 2.85 19.38
CA ASN A 349 -6.95 2.48 17.98
C ASN A 349 -5.81 2.98 17.05
N PHE A 350 -4.64 3.28 17.60
CA PHE A 350 -3.42 3.53 16.81
C PHE A 350 -2.87 2.23 16.24
N ILE A 351 -2.41 2.30 15.00
CA ILE A 351 -1.89 1.18 14.21
C ILE A 351 -0.38 1.23 14.07
N TRP A 352 0.23 0.12 13.68
CA TRP A 352 1.64 0.04 13.25
C TRP A 352 1.81 -0.31 11.78
N GLY A 353 0.71 -0.55 11.06
CA GLY A 353 0.72 -0.90 9.66
C GLY A 353 -0.41 -0.19 8.91
N LEU A 354 -0.05 0.60 7.91
CA LEU A 354 -0.97 1.39 7.09
C LEU A 354 -0.91 0.90 5.64
N LYS A 355 -2.06 0.65 5.03
CA LYS A 355 -2.19 0.22 3.63
C LYS A 355 -3.09 1.18 2.87
N VAL A 356 -2.52 1.85 1.86
CA VAL A 356 -3.19 2.90 1.08
C VAL A 356 -3.24 2.50 -0.39
N PRO A 357 -4.39 2.53 -1.07
CA PRO A 357 -4.50 2.21 -2.50
C PRO A 357 -4.12 3.41 -3.39
N ALA A 358 -2.93 3.94 -3.14
CA ALA A 358 -2.29 4.99 -3.93
C ALA A 358 -0.76 4.92 -3.78
N SER A 359 -0.04 5.43 -4.80
CA SER A 359 1.41 5.53 -4.80
C SER A 359 1.84 6.73 -3.96
N LEU A 360 2.27 6.50 -2.73
CA LEU A 360 2.71 7.53 -1.80
C LEU A 360 4.23 7.61 -1.79
N HIS A 361 4.74 8.82 -1.65
CA HIS A 361 6.12 9.04 -1.22
C HIS A 361 6.16 8.98 0.30
N HIS A 362 7.20 8.41 0.88
CA HIS A 362 7.32 8.30 2.33
C HIS A 362 7.91 9.57 2.94
N ALA A 363 7.57 9.82 4.21
CA ALA A 363 8.17 10.89 4.99
C ALA A 363 9.67 10.65 5.14
N ARG A 364 10.42 11.73 5.37
CA ARG A 364 11.81 11.62 5.77
C ARG A 364 11.89 11.08 7.19
N GLU A 365 13.03 10.52 7.54
CA GLU A 365 13.34 10.08 8.90
C GLU A 365 12.97 11.15 9.95
N GLU A 366 12.28 10.72 11.02
CA GLU A 366 11.82 11.53 12.17
C GLU A 366 10.83 12.67 11.82
N VAL A 367 10.41 12.79 10.54
CA VAL A 367 9.45 13.82 10.14
C VAL A 367 8.04 13.34 10.46
N ASN A 368 7.39 14.07 11.37
CA ASN A 368 6.00 13.87 11.73
C ASN A 368 5.10 13.72 10.48
N PHE A 369 4.40 12.58 10.40
CA PHE A 369 3.57 12.24 9.26
C PHE A 369 2.46 13.26 8.99
N LEU A 370 1.94 13.92 10.03
CA LEU A 370 0.93 14.97 9.90
C LEU A 370 1.47 16.24 9.23
N GLU A 371 2.77 16.53 9.34
CA GLU A 371 3.37 17.62 8.58
C GLU A 371 3.60 17.23 7.11
N ALA A 372 3.95 15.98 6.86
CA ALA A 372 4.14 15.46 5.51
C ALA A 372 2.81 15.36 4.74
N TYR A 373 1.75 14.94 5.43
CA TYR A 373 0.41 14.72 4.90
C TYR A 373 -0.67 15.39 5.79
N PRO A 374 -0.89 16.72 5.66
CA PRO A 374 -1.77 17.46 6.56
C PRO A 374 -3.23 17.02 6.55
N ASP A 375 -3.75 16.58 5.41
CA ASP A 375 -5.15 16.16 5.28
C ASP A 375 -5.41 14.79 5.96
N PHE A 376 -4.35 14.08 6.41
CA PHE A 376 -4.44 12.77 7.07
C PHE A 376 -5.16 12.85 8.42
N GLU A 377 -4.93 13.92 9.19
CA GLU A 377 -5.57 14.12 10.49
C GLU A 377 -7.10 14.10 10.37
N GLN A 378 -7.64 14.87 9.42
CA GLN A 378 -9.10 14.96 9.23
C GLN A 378 -9.66 13.63 8.70
N TRP A 379 -8.90 12.89 7.88
CA TRP A 379 -9.29 11.55 7.44
C TRP A 379 -9.39 10.58 8.61
N VAL A 380 -8.39 10.54 9.49
CA VAL A 380 -8.40 9.66 10.68
C VAL A 380 -9.52 10.03 11.64
N THR A 381 -9.61 11.31 12.05
CA THR A 381 -10.56 11.79 13.06
C THR A 381 -12.02 11.74 12.60
N SER A 382 -12.28 11.73 11.28
CA SER A 382 -13.62 11.55 10.72
C SER A 382 -14.00 10.08 10.47
N GLY A 383 -13.12 9.11 10.80
CA GLY A 383 -13.36 7.70 10.47
C GLY A 383 -13.37 7.44 8.96
N GLY A 384 -12.55 8.18 8.21
CA GLY A 384 -12.37 8.04 6.77
C GLY A 384 -13.42 8.72 5.90
N GLN A 385 -14.33 9.52 6.49
CA GLN A 385 -15.41 10.18 5.75
C GLN A 385 -14.94 11.46 5.05
N GLU A 386 -14.07 12.22 5.70
CA GLU A 386 -13.47 13.44 5.14
C GLU A 386 -12.09 13.13 4.53
N ASN A 387 -11.70 13.88 3.50
CA ASN A 387 -10.42 13.72 2.80
C ASN A 387 -10.05 12.26 2.42
N PRO A 388 -10.92 11.52 1.71
CA PRO A 388 -10.67 10.12 1.33
C PRO A 388 -9.48 9.94 0.37
N ARG A 389 -8.89 11.04 -0.11
CA ARG A 389 -7.66 11.12 -0.89
C ARG A 389 -6.64 12.07 -0.24
N TRP A 390 -6.50 12.00 1.08
CA TRP A 390 -5.64 12.88 1.90
C TRP A 390 -4.18 13.00 1.40
N TRP A 391 -3.69 12.00 0.67
CA TRP A 391 -2.34 12.01 0.08
C TRP A 391 -2.17 12.97 -1.11
N ASN A 392 -3.23 13.59 -1.64
CA ASN A 392 -3.17 14.42 -2.85
C ASN A 392 -2.48 15.78 -2.66
N LYS A 393 -2.31 16.25 -1.41
CA LYS A 393 -1.69 17.55 -1.11
C LYS A 393 -0.55 17.43 -0.11
N PRO A 394 0.49 16.62 -0.39
CA PRO A 394 1.58 16.44 0.54
C PRO A 394 2.50 17.66 0.58
N LYS A 395 3.25 17.80 1.68
CA LYS A 395 4.38 18.74 1.75
C LYS A 395 5.62 18.05 1.18
N THR A 396 5.89 18.23 -0.11
CA THR A 396 6.98 17.53 -0.82
C THR A 396 8.38 17.78 -0.23
N ASN A 397 8.59 18.92 0.44
CA ASN A 397 9.81 19.22 1.17
C ASN A 397 9.97 18.45 2.50
N LYS A 398 9.00 17.58 2.84
CA LYS A 398 9.00 16.68 4.00
C LYS A 398 9.11 15.20 3.57
N LEU A 399 9.11 14.94 2.26
CA LEU A 399 9.09 13.60 1.68
C LEU A 399 10.43 13.23 1.01
N ILE A 400 10.58 11.93 0.72
CA ILE A 400 11.57 11.36 -0.19
C ILE A 400 10.87 10.97 -1.51
N MET A 401 11.25 11.64 -2.62
CA MET A 401 10.50 11.62 -3.88
C MET A 401 11.12 10.75 -5.00
N ASN A 402 12.23 10.06 -4.76
CA ASN A 402 13.08 9.45 -5.80
C ASN A 402 12.69 8.03 -6.23
#